data_AF-A0A9C7QE90-F1
#
_entry.id   AF-A0A9C7QE90-F1
#
_cell.length_a   1.000
_cell.length_b   1.000
_cell.length_c   1.000
_cell.angle_alpha   90.00
_cell.angle_beta   90.00
_cell.angle_gamma   90.00
#
_symmetry.space_group_name_H-M   'P 1'
#
loop_
_entity.id
_entity.type
_entity.pdbx_description
1 polymer ?
#
loop_
_entity_poly.entity_id
_entity_poly.type
_entity_poly.pdbx_seq_one_letter_code
_entity_poly.pdbx_strand_id
1 'polypeptide(L)'
;MGFDATVQEMTAPKSKAAGIILAADVSPKTEKEICFHAEKCGTPVVHGDFTMDDAKDAVGKRTGIFLVLDAGLYGSITKHISESRG
;
A
#
# COMPACT_ATOMS: atom_id res chain seq x y z
N MET A 1 -4.02 6.09 4.42
CA MET A 1 -4.01 6.05 2.94
C MET A 1 -3.51 7.38 2.39
N GLY A 2 -2.58 7.34 1.45
CA GLY A 2 -1.79 8.48 0.96
C GLY A 2 -0.37 8.49 1.52
N PHE A 3 0.55 9.18 0.84
CA PHE A 3 1.99 9.14 1.11
C PHE A 3 2.33 9.54 2.55
N ASP A 4 2.03 10.78 2.96
CA ASP A 4 2.45 11.32 4.26
C ASP A 4 1.90 10.49 5.43
N ALA A 5 0.60 10.18 5.39
CA ALA A 5 -0.06 9.36 6.42
C ALA A 5 0.54 7.95 6.50
N THR A 6 0.94 7.37 5.37
CA THR A 6 1.60 6.06 5.35
C THR A 6 2.97 6.13 5.97
N VAL A 7 3.79 7.11 5.60
CA VAL A 7 5.14 7.29 6.18
C VAL A 7 5.05 7.55 7.68
N GLN A 8 4.14 8.42 8.11
CA GLN A 8 3.93 8.73 9.53
C GLN A 8 3.54 7.48 10.33
N GLU A 9 2.52 6.73 9.90
CA GLU A 9 2.05 5.55 10.62
C GLU A 9 3.08 4.41 10.60
N MET A 10 3.77 4.22 9.47
CA MET A 10 4.79 3.18 9.32
C MET A 10 6.04 3.45 10.18
N THR A 11 6.39 4.72 10.39
CA THR A 11 7.56 5.12 11.19
C THR A 11 7.23 5.30 12.67
N ALA A 12 5.95 5.22 13.05
CA ALA A 12 5.51 5.40 14.42
C ALA A 12 6.06 4.29 15.35
N PRO A 13 6.41 4.61 16.61
CA PRO A 13 6.75 3.60 17.60
C PRO A 13 5.58 2.62 17.78
N LYS A 14 5.87 1.31 17.73
CA LYS A 14 4.86 0.24 17.82
C LYS A 14 3.85 0.24 16.66
N SER A 15 4.24 0.73 15.48
CA SER A 15 3.45 0.61 14.26
C SER A 15 2.96 -0.83 14.05
N LYS A 16 1.72 -0.96 13.58
CA LYS A 16 1.14 -2.25 13.15
C LYS A 16 1.19 -2.44 11.64
N ALA A 17 2.04 -1.67 10.94
CA ALA A 17 2.23 -1.78 9.50
C ALA A 17 2.45 -3.24 9.08
N ALA A 18 1.46 -3.83 8.42
CA ALA A 18 1.54 -5.18 7.89
C ALA A 18 2.11 -5.18 6.46
N GLY A 19 1.80 -4.14 5.69
CA GLY A 19 2.31 -3.97 4.33
C GLY A 19 1.64 -2.82 3.59
N ILE A 20 2.22 -2.47 2.44
CA ILE A 20 1.73 -1.43 1.55
C ILE A 20 1.20 -2.07 0.26
N ILE A 21 0.06 -1.57 -0.21
CA ILE A 21 -0.51 -1.89 -1.51
C ILE A 21 -0.54 -0.62 -2.35
N LEU A 22 0.05 -0.69 -3.54
CA LEU A 22 0.10 0.40 -4.50
C LEU A 22 -0.94 0.21 -5.60
N ALA A 23 -1.58 1.31 -6.00
CA ALA A 23 -2.38 1.34 -7.22
C ALA A 23 -1.46 1.22 -8.46
N ALA A 24 -1.99 0.65 -9.55
CA ALA A 24 -1.25 0.40 -10.78
C ALA A 24 -0.78 1.69 -11.50
N ASP A 25 -1.51 2.79 -11.32
CA ASP A 25 -1.24 4.10 -11.92
C ASP A 25 -0.52 5.07 -10.97
N VAL A 26 0.06 4.57 -9.87
CA VAL A 26 0.91 5.40 -9.00
C VAL A 26 2.11 5.94 -9.78
N SER A 27 2.49 7.19 -9.54
CA SER A 27 3.63 7.77 -10.27
C SER A 27 4.94 7.06 -9.92
N PRO A 28 5.89 6.90 -10.86
CA PRO A 28 7.19 6.28 -10.59
C PRO A 28 7.98 6.96 -9.47
N LYS A 29 7.83 8.29 -9.34
CA LYS A 29 8.45 9.06 -8.26
C LYS A 29 7.88 8.64 -6.89
N THR A 30 6.55 8.62 -6.79
CA THR A 30 5.83 8.25 -5.57
C THR A 30 6.13 6.82 -5.15
N GLU A 31 6.16 5.89 -6.11
CA GLU A 31 6.56 4.50 -5.89
C GLU A 31 7.98 4.40 -5.35
N LYS A 32 8.95 5.05 -6.00
CA LYS A 32 10.34 5.02 -5.56
C LYS A 32 10.52 5.55 -4.14
N GLU A 33 9.86 6.67 -3.83
CA GLU A 33 9.93 7.28 -2.50
C GLU A 33 9.29 6.39 -1.44
N ILE A 34 8.09 5.84 -1.69
CA ILE A 34 7.43 5.02 -0.67
C ILE A 34 8.15 3.69 -0.44
N CYS A 35 8.69 3.07 -1.49
CA CYS A 35 9.53 1.88 -1.38
C CYS A 35 10.79 2.14 -0.55
N PHE A 36 11.44 3.29 -0.74
CA PHE A 36 12.60 3.68 0.06
C PHE A 36 12.27 3.83 1.55
N HIS A 37 11.12 4.38 1.90
CA HIS A 37 10.68 4.44 3.30
C HIS A 37 10.30 3.06 3.84
N ALA A 38 9.61 2.25 3.04
CA ALA A 38 9.17 0.92 3.42
C ALA A 38 10.35 -0.02 3.71
N GLU A 39 11.39 0.03 2.88
CA GLU A 39 12.63 -0.74 3.05
C GLU A 39 13.30 -0.46 4.40
N LYS A 40 13.38 0.81 4.81
CA LYS A 40 13.94 1.20 6.12
C LYS A 40 13.16 0.65 7.30
N CYS A 41 11.87 0.42 7.12
CA CYS A 41 10.97 -0.08 8.17
C CYS A 41 10.77 -1.61 8.08
N GLY A 42 11.29 -2.27 7.05
CA GLY A 42 11.04 -3.69 6.79
C GLY A 42 9.59 -3.99 6.37
N THR A 43 8.86 -3.01 5.85
CA THR A 43 7.46 -3.15 5.45
C THR A 43 7.38 -3.62 4.00
N PRO A 44 6.69 -4.74 3.70
CA PRO A 44 6.56 -5.23 2.33
C PRO A 44 5.67 -4.30 1.49
N VAL A 45 5.97 -4.20 0.20
CA VAL A 45 5.22 -3.40 -0.79
C VAL A 45 4.78 -4.32 -1.93
N VAL A 46 3.51 -4.24 -2.32
CA VAL A 46 2.97 -4.96 -3.48
C VAL A 46 2.18 -4.01 -4.39
N HIS A 47 2.08 -4.36 -5.67
CA HIS A 47 1.22 -3.67 -6.64
C HIS A 47 -0.11 -4.40 -6.77
N GLY A 48 -1.19 -3.70 -6.47
CA GLY A 48 -2.54 -4.17 -6.76
C GLY A 48 -2.91 -3.94 -8.22
N ASP A 49 -3.93 -4.68 -8.67
CA ASP A 49 -4.52 -4.54 -10.00
C ASP A 49 -5.75 -3.62 -9.93
N PHE A 50 -5.53 -2.37 -9.50
CA PHE A 50 -6.56 -1.34 -9.41
C PHE A 50 -5.91 0.04 -9.61
N THR A 51 -6.70 0.98 -10.11
CA THR A 51 -6.29 2.38 -10.33
C THR A 51 -6.67 3.27 -9.14
N MET A 52 -6.10 4.48 -9.07
CA MET A 52 -6.50 5.48 -8.09
C MET A 52 -7.97 5.92 -8.22
N ASP A 53 -8.56 5.78 -9.41
CA ASP A 53 -9.97 6.06 -9.64
C ASP A 53 -10.85 4.92 -9.08
N ASP A 54 -10.45 3.66 -9.25
CA ASP A 54 -11.10 2.52 -8.58
C ASP A 54 -11.06 2.68 -7.05
N ALA A 55 -9.93 3.15 -6.51
CA ALA A 55 -9.80 3.50 -5.11
C ALA A 55 -10.76 4.61 -4.68
N LYS A 56 -10.97 5.64 -5.51
CA LYS A 56 -11.94 6.70 -5.22
C LYS A 56 -13.35 6.13 -5.13
N ASP A 57 -13.71 5.23 -6.03
CA ASP A 57 -15.06 4.65 -6.08
C ASP A 57 -15.27 3.65 -4.92
N ALA A 58 -14.25 2.89 -4.54
CA ALA A 58 -14.34 1.88 -3.48
C ALA A 58 -14.26 2.47 -2.06
N VAL A 59 -13.37 3.44 -1.81
CA VAL A 59 -13.10 3.98 -0.46
C VAL A 59 -13.31 5.49 -0.33
N GLY A 60 -13.86 6.15 -1.36
CA GLY A 60 -14.18 7.58 -1.35
C GLY A 60 -12.97 8.51 -1.48
N LYS A 61 -11.76 7.99 -1.65
CA LYS A 61 -10.52 8.79 -1.73
C LYS A 61 -9.65 8.37 -2.90
N ARG A 62 -9.36 9.32 -3.80
CA ARG A 62 -8.42 9.13 -4.90
C ARG A 62 -6.99 9.09 -4.35
N THR A 63 -6.44 7.89 -4.18
CA THR A 63 -5.10 7.70 -3.62
C THR A 63 -4.49 6.39 -4.12
N GLY A 64 -3.16 6.40 -4.35
CA GLY A 64 -2.43 5.23 -4.86
C GLY A 64 -1.63 4.47 -3.80
N ILE A 65 -1.71 4.85 -2.52
CA ILE A 65 -0.94 4.23 -1.43
C ILE A 65 -1.85 3.82 -0.28
N PHE A 66 -1.85 2.53 0.01
CA PHE A 66 -2.62 1.93 1.10
C PHE A 66 -1.68 1.22 2.05
N LEU A 67 -1.55 1.76 3.26
CA LEU A 67 -0.96 1.03 4.37
C LEU A 67 -2.03 0.16 5.02
N VAL A 68 -1.77 -1.14 5.09
CA VAL A 68 -2.63 -2.09 5.82
C VAL A 68 -2.03 -2.32 7.20
N LEU A 69 -2.85 -2.15 8.25
CA LEU A 69 -2.42 -2.30 9.64
C LEU A 69 -2.82 -3.66 10.26
N ASP A 70 -3.61 -4.44 9.53
CA ASP A 70 -4.05 -5.77 9.94
C ASP A 70 -3.37 -6.83 9.06
N ALA A 71 -2.60 -7.72 9.69
CA ALA A 71 -1.84 -8.75 8.98
C ALA A 71 -2.74 -9.79 8.30
N GLY A 72 -3.92 -10.09 8.86
CA GLY A 72 -4.88 -11.02 8.27
C GLY A 72 -5.50 -10.46 7.00
N LEU A 73 -5.88 -9.18 7.03
CA LEU A 73 -6.37 -8.46 5.86
C LEU A 73 -5.29 -8.35 4.78
N TYR A 74 -4.06 -7.98 5.15
CA TYR A 74 -2.95 -7.88 4.19
C TYR A 74 -2.66 -9.23 3.51
N GLY A 75 -2.60 -10.31 4.29
CA GLY A 75 -2.44 -11.67 3.77
C GLY A 75 -3.56 -12.08 2.81
N SER A 76 -4.81 -11.73 3.14
CA SER A 76 -5.97 -12.04 2.29
C SER A 76 -5.92 -11.29 0.94
N ILE A 77 -5.57 -10.00 0.96
CA ILE A 77 -5.49 -9.19 -0.26
C ILE A 77 -4.32 -9.64 -1.15
N THR A 78 -3.15 -9.83 -0.56
CA THR A 78 -1.94 -10.23 -1.31
C THR A 78 -2.07 -11.61 -1.95
N LYS A 79 -2.77 -12.54 -1.29
CA LYS A 79 -3.10 -13.84 -1.88
C LYS A 79 -3.91 -13.69 -3.17
N HIS A 80 -4.95 -12.86 -3.17
CA HIS A 80 -5.76 -12.61 -4.37
C HIS A 80 -4.97 -11.89 -5.47
N ILE A 81 -4.09 -10.95 -5.13
CA ILE A 81 -3.22 -10.30 -6.12
C ILE A 81 -2.28 -11.32 -6.80
N SER A 82 -1.77 -12.29 -6.04
CA SER A 82 -0.90 -13.34 -6.58
C SER A 82 -1.67 -14.32 -7.47
N GLU A 83 -2.92 -14.65 -7.13
CA GLU A 83 -3.77 -15.59 -7.89
C GLU A 83 -4.23 -15.01 -9.23
N SER A 84 -4.46 -13.69 -9.32
CA SER A 84 -4.85 -13.03 -10.58
C SER A 84 -3.72 -12.92 -11.62
N ARG A 85 -2.47 -13.22 -11.24
CA ARG A 85 -1.29 -13.20 -12.13
C ARG A 85 -0.86 -14.59 -12.60
N GLY A 86 -1.62 -15.64 -12.25
CA GLY A 86 -1.37 -17.04 -12.62
C GLY A 86 -2.13 -17.50 -13.86
#